data_AF-A0ABD4HMU1-F1
#
_entry.id   AF-A0ABD4HMU1-F1
#
_cell.length_a   1.000
_cell.length_b   1.000
_cell.length_c   1.000
_cell.angle_alpha   90.00
_cell.angle_beta   90.00
_cell.angle_gamma   90.00
#
_symmetry.space_group_name_H-M   'P 1'
#
loop_
_entity.id
_entity.type
_entity.pdbx_description
1 polymer ?
#
loop_
_entity_poly.entity_id
_entity_poly.type
_entity_poly.pdbx_seq_one_letter_code
_entity_poly.pdbx_strand_id
1 'polypeptide(L)'
;MIEKIKSRPLSHYYLWKVCQRVEKDPTRELIIPPLKTVIGQLNAERRNLEKVNSEILAKHISSIAFLEEMLKTVSEQSFRKLITDLWEEQKFQ
;
A
#
# COMPACT_ATOMS: atom_id res chain seq x y z
N MET A 1 -12.00 -2.52 -6.45
CA MET A 1 -10.87 -1.84 -5.77
C MET A 1 -9.63 -2.73 -5.80
N ILE A 2 -9.77 -3.97 -5.33
CA ILE A 2 -8.71 -5.00 -5.40
C ILE A 2 -8.16 -5.20 -6.82
N GLU A 3 -9.01 -5.36 -7.84
CA GLU A 3 -8.58 -5.51 -9.25
C GLU A 3 -7.78 -4.30 -9.77
N LYS A 4 -8.10 -3.08 -9.30
CA LYS A 4 -7.34 -1.87 -9.66
C LYS A 4 -5.95 -1.85 -9.02
N ILE A 5 -5.79 -2.46 -7.85
CA ILE A 5 -4.49 -2.59 -7.17
C ILE A 5 -3.68 -3.72 -7.81
N LYS A 6 -4.30 -4.87 -8.09
CA LYS A 6 -3.65 -6.01 -8.74
C LYS A 6 -3.09 -5.69 -10.12
N SER A 7 -3.83 -4.94 -10.93
CA SER A 7 -3.37 -4.48 -12.24
C SER A 7 -2.22 -3.46 -12.18
N ARG A 8 -1.80 -3.05 -10.97
CA ARG A 8 -0.72 -2.08 -10.73
C ARG A 8 0.32 -2.67 -9.77
N PRO A 9 1.29 -3.46 -10.26
CA PRO A 9 2.26 -4.18 -9.42
C PRO A 9 3.02 -3.29 -8.43
N LEU A 10 3.42 -2.09 -8.85
CA LEU A 10 4.10 -1.13 -7.95
C LEU A 10 3.16 -0.62 -6.84
N SER A 11 1.90 -0.34 -7.15
CA SER A 11 0.92 0.05 -6.13
C SER A 11 0.65 -1.08 -5.16
N HIS A 12 0.54 -2.32 -5.63
CA HIS A 12 0.44 -3.48 -4.74
C HIS A 12 1.67 -3.60 -3.84
N TYR A 13 2.89 -3.51 -4.41
CA TYR A 13 4.14 -3.56 -3.66
C TYR A 13 4.22 -2.50 -2.55
N TYR A 14 3.92 -1.23 -2.84
CA TYR A 14 4.00 -0.16 -1.84
C TYR A 14 2.94 -0.27 -0.76
N LEU A 15 1.71 -0.66 -1.13
CA LEU A 15 0.65 -0.91 -0.16
C LEU A 15 1.06 -2.03 0.81
N TRP A 16 1.59 -3.12 0.26
CA TRP A 16 2.09 -4.26 1.02
C TRP A 16 3.26 -3.87 1.91
N LYS A 17 4.28 -3.19 1.36
CA LYS A 17 5.45 -2.70 2.10
C LYS A 17 5.06 -1.85 3.31
N VAL A 18 4.08 -0.96 3.15
CA VAL A 18 3.59 -0.09 4.22
C VAL A 18 2.79 -0.87 5.27
N CYS A 19 1.97 -1.84 4.86
CA CYS A 19 1.22 -2.68 5.79
C CYS A 19 2.15 -3.65 6.56
N GLN A 20 3.16 -4.22 5.90
CA GLN A 20 4.16 -5.10 6.49
C GLN A 20 5.16 -4.38 7.41
N ARG A 21 5.34 -3.06 7.31
CA ARG A 21 6.19 -2.32 8.28
C ARG A 21 5.69 -2.46 9.73
N VAL A 22 4.44 -2.88 9.91
CA VAL A 22 3.83 -3.15 11.22
C VAL A 22 4.12 -4.57 11.72
N GLU A 23 4.62 -5.47 10.87
CA GLU A 23 4.79 -6.88 11.22
C GLU A 23 6.08 -7.50 10.64
N LYS A 24 6.90 -8.08 11.53
CA LYS A 24 8.13 -8.83 11.16
C LYS A 24 7.98 -10.35 11.30
N ASP A 25 6.78 -10.85 11.58
CA ASP A 25 6.58 -12.26 11.94
C ASP A 25 5.48 -12.94 11.10
N PRO A 26 5.83 -13.83 10.16
CA PRO A 26 4.88 -14.52 9.30
C PRO A 26 3.99 -15.55 10.05
N THR A 27 4.23 -15.78 11.35
CA THR A 27 3.40 -16.66 12.19
C THR A 27 2.28 -15.92 12.92
N ARG A 28 2.22 -14.59 12.82
CA ARG A 28 1.24 -13.76 13.53
C ARG A 28 0.00 -13.42 12.68
N GLU A 29 -1.07 -13.14 13.41
CA GLU A 29 -2.36 -12.69 12.91
C GLU A 29 -2.23 -11.37 12.14
N LEU A 30 -2.87 -11.23 10.97
CA LEU A 30 -2.77 -10.05 10.12
C LEU A 30 -3.13 -8.75 10.88
N ILE A 31 -2.12 -8.01 11.34
CA ILE A 31 -2.33 -6.70 11.99
C ILE A 31 -2.44 -5.61 10.92
N ILE A 32 -3.68 -5.23 10.60
CA ILE A 32 -3.93 -4.14 9.64
C ILE A 32 -3.80 -2.77 10.33
N PRO A 33 -2.82 -1.93 9.94
CA PRO A 33 -2.68 -0.59 10.50
C PRO A 33 -3.91 0.30 10.23
N PRO A 34 -4.11 1.37 11.00
CA PRO A 34 -5.12 2.38 10.67
C PRO A 34 -4.87 2.99 9.28
N LEU A 35 -5.95 3.21 8.50
CA LEU A 35 -5.87 3.78 7.15
C LEU A 35 -5.12 5.11 7.13
N LYS A 36 -5.37 5.97 8.13
CA LYS A 36 -4.68 7.26 8.28
C LYS A 36 -3.16 7.09 8.40
N THR A 37 -2.71 6.07 9.13
CA THR A 37 -1.29 5.76 9.29
C THR A 37 -0.68 5.32 7.97
N VAL A 38 -1.38 4.46 7.21
CA VAL A 38 -0.95 3.99 5.89
C VAL A 38 -0.80 5.14 4.91
N ILE A 39 -1.80 6.02 4.81
CA ILE A 39 -1.75 7.21 3.96
C ILE A 39 -0.56 8.11 4.36
N GLY A 40 -0.34 8.31 5.66
CA GLY A 40 0.80 9.10 6.16
C GLY A 40 2.16 8.51 5.77
N GLN A 41 2.31 7.19 5.87
CA GLN A 41 3.55 6.51 5.46
C GLN A 41 3.77 6.56 3.95
N LEU A 42 2.72 6.40 3.14
CA LEU A 42 2.79 6.54 1.69
C LEU A 42 3.23 7.97 1.32
N ASN A 43 2.64 8.99 1.96
CA ASN A 43 3.01 10.38 1.72
C ASN A 43 4.47 10.67 2.06
N ALA A 44 4.97 10.13 3.18
CA ALA A 44 6.37 10.26 3.55
C ALA A 44 7.32 9.57 2.56
N GLU A 45 6.97 8.36 2.11
CA GLU A 45 7.73 7.62 1.10
C GLU A 45 7.78 8.39 -0.23
N ARG A 46 6.64 8.90 -0.71
CA ARG A 46 6.57 9.68 -1.94
C ARG A 46 7.45 10.92 -1.86
N ARG A 47 7.33 11.72 -0.80
CA ARG A 47 8.17 12.92 -0.59
C ARG A 47 9.66 12.60 -0.55
N ASN A 48 10.04 11.42 -0.06
CA ASN A 48 11.45 11.02 -0.05
C ASN A 48 11.94 10.66 -1.45
N LEU A 49 11.11 10.00 -2.27
CA LEU A 49 11.45 9.71 -3.67
C LEU A 49 11.49 10.98 -4.52
N GLU A 50 10.59 11.95 -4.27
CA GLU A 50 10.57 13.24 -4.98
C GLU A 50 11.83 14.09 -4.76
N LYS A 51 12.55 13.87 -3.66
CA LYS A 51 13.85 14.54 -3.41
C LYS A 51 14.97 14.02 -4.32
N VAL A 52 14.79 12.84 -4.93
CA VAL A 52 15.78 12.22 -5.79
C VAL A 52 15.40 12.51 -7.24
N ASN A 53 16.21 13.31 -7.93
CA ASN A 53 15.97 13.65 -9.33
C ASN A 53 16.35 12.48 -10.24
N SER A 54 15.42 11.56 -10.47
CA SER A 54 15.60 10.37 -11.30
C SER A 54 14.32 10.01 -12.05
N GLU A 55 14.38 9.95 -13.38
CA GLU A 55 13.27 9.49 -14.22
C GLU A 55 12.84 8.05 -13.91
N ILE A 56 13.76 7.22 -13.43
CA ILE A 56 13.48 5.84 -13.01
C ILE A 56 12.44 5.84 -11.86
N LEU A 57 12.47 6.85 -10.99
CA LEU A 57 11.57 6.96 -9.85
C LEU A 57 10.19 7.52 -10.20
N ALA A 58 9.98 8.07 -11.41
CA ALA A 58 8.71 8.65 -11.81
C ALA A 58 7.55 7.65 -11.71
N LYS A 59 7.78 6.39 -12.11
CA LYS A 59 6.78 5.31 -11.99
C LYS A 59 6.47 4.96 -10.54
N HIS A 60 7.45 5.03 -9.66
CA HIS A 60 7.28 4.78 -8.22
C HIS A 60 6.46 5.91 -7.56
N ILE A 61 6.84 7.16 -7.81
CA ILE A 61 6.14 8.36 -7.31
C ILE A 61 4.67 8.33 -7.77
N SER A 62 4.43 8.09 -9.07
CA SER A 62 3.08 7.99 -9.63
C SER A 62 2.25 6.86 -8.98
N SER A 63 2.87 5.71 -8.74
CA SER A 63 2.19 4.56 -8.11
C SER A 63 1.81 4.83 -6.66
N ILE A 64 2.63 5.56 -5.90
CA ILE A 64 2.33 5.96 -4.53
C ILE A 64 1.26 7.07 -4.50
N ALA A 65 1.36 8.07 -5.38
CA ALA A 65 0.35 9.12 -5.50
C ALA A 65 -1.03 8.55 -5.83
N PHE A 66 -1.09 7.55 -6.71
CA PHE A 66 -2.32 6.81 -6.99
C PHE A 66 -2.90 6.14 -5.73
N LEU A 67 -2.07 5.50 -4.90
CA LEU A 67 -2.52 4.89 -3.64
C LEU A 67 -3.05 5.94 -2.67
N GLU A 68 -2.36 7.08 -2.51
CA GLU A 68 -2.80 8.17 -1.65
C GLU A 68 -4.19 8.66 -2.03
N GLU A 69 -4.41 8.98 -3.31
CA GLU A 69 -5.70 9.47 -3.80
C GLU A 69 -6.80 8.41 -3.69
N MET A 70 -6.49 7.16 -4.02
CA MET A 70 -7.44 6.06 -3.88
C MET A 70 -7.85 5.91 -2.42
N LEU A 71 -6.89 5.78 -1.50
CA LEU A 71 -7.14 5.49 -0.08
C LEU A 71 -7.84 6.63 0.66
N LYS A 72 -7.66 7.90 0.26
CA LYS A 72 -8.40 9.04 0.81
C LYS A 72 -9.92 8.93 0.63
N THR A 73 -10.37 8.20 -0.38
CA THR A 73 -11.80 8.05 -0.70
C THR A 73 -12.43 6.78 -0.10
N VAL A 74 -11.66 6.02 0.68
CA VAL A 74 -12.04 4.70 1.17
C VAL A 74 -12.30 4.76 2.68
N SER A 75 -13.29 4.01 3.16
CA SER A 75 -13.54 3.87 4.60
C SER A 75 -12.54 2.91 5.25
N GLU A 76 -12.34 3.05 6.56
CA GLU A 76 -11.46 2.13 7.33
C GLU A 76 -11.88 0.66 7.16
N GLN A 77 -13.19 0.36 7.14
CA GLN A 77 -13.71 -0.99 6.96
C GLN A 77 -13.40 -1.53 5.55
N SER A 78 -13.61 -0.73 4.51
CA SER A 78 -13.30 -1.12 3.13
C SER A 78 -11.80 -1.31 2.92
N PHE A 79 -10.97 -0.49 3.58
CA PHE A 79 -9.52 -0.66 3.58
C PHE A 79 -9.10 -1.98 4.24
N ARG A 80 -9.63 -2.29 5.42
CA ARG A 80 -9.36 -3.56 6.10
C ARG A 80 -9.71 -4.75 5.23
N LYS A 81 -10.90 -4.72 4.60
CA LYS A 81 -11.32 -5.75 3.65
C LYS A 81 -10.32 -5.89 2.49
N LEU A 82 -9.89 -4.77 1.87
CA LEU A 82 -8.91 -4.81 0.79
C LEU A 82 -7.62 -5.53 1.19
N ILE A 83 -7.08 -5.24 2.38
CA ILE A 83 -5.82 -5.86 2.85
C ILE A 83 -6.02 -7.34 3.18
N THR A 84 -7.14 -7.70 3.82
CA THR A 84 -7.48 -9.10 4.08
C THR A 84 -7.62 -9.88 2.78
N ASP A 85 -8.38 -9.39 1.80
CA ASP A 85 -8.57 -10.05 0.51
C ASP A 85 -7.21 -10.25 -0.21
N LEU A 86 -6.32 -9.25 -0.17
CA LEU A 86 -4.97 -9.35 -0.74
C LEU A 86 -4.06 -10.35 0.00
N TRP A 87 -4.21 -10.50 1.31
CA TRP A 87 -3.43 -11.42 2.12
C TRP A 87 -3.89 -12.88 1.98
N GLU A 88 -5.20 -13.11 1.95
CA GLU A 88 -5.77 -14.44 1.76
C GLU A 88 -5.36 -15.03 0.41
N GLU A 89 -5.44 -14.26 -0.68
CA GLU A 89 -5.03 -14.75 -2.00
C GLU A 89 -3.55 -15.16 -2.08
N GLN A 90 -2.66 -14.50 -1.32
CA GLN A 90 -1.25 -14.89 -1.27
C GLN A 90 -1.01 -16.21 -0.54
N LYS A 91 -1.90 -16.60 0.38
CA LYS A 91 -1.81 -17.90 1.07
C LYS A 91 -2.21 -19.08 0.19
N PHE A 92 -2.93 -18.81 -0.90
CA PHE A 92 -3.43 -19.83 -1.82
C PHE A 92 -2.67 -19.87 -3.17
N GLN A 93 -1.55 -19.14 -3.27
CA GLN A 93 -0.57 -19.25 -4.37
C GLN A 93 0.63 -20.07 -3.93
#